data_AF-A0A812USQ8-F1
#
_entry.id   AF-A0A812USQ8-F1
#
_cell.length_a   1.000
_cell.length_b   1.000
_cell.length_c   1.000
_cell.angle_alpha   90.00
_cell.angle_beta   90.00
_cell.angle_gamma   90.00
#
_symmetry.space_group_name_H-M   'P 1'
#
loop_
_entity.id
_entity.type
_entity.pdbx_description
1 polymer ?
#
loop_
_entity_poly.entity_id
_entity_poly.type
_entity_poly.pdbx_seq_one_letter_code
_entity_poly.pdbx_strand_id
1 'polypeptide(L)'
;MHLGDIKGAFLEAGPIPDKYRPLFAHQPPGGIPGLDPNDVVEILGNLYGANDAPSQWYREFDAQARAAGFTKSMFDPCLYYFRDSSSSAVSGVLGAHVDDTITGGEGEQYQAAIAKLRARFPYRKWRTGTGEFCGTMYNQDPRSASVRERALRAVNGAANWISSQTRPDLCVQTSFSQQSFPTPKVKDLLYANQLVHRARQYADVSITVRHIPWKDLCIVFHSDAGFGNASQSKTQAGYVVAFTDKNLEKDHQAV
;
A
#
# COMPACT_ATOMS: atom_id res chain seq x y z
N MET A 1 16.05 -10.82 -6.93
CA MET A 1 14.94 -9.88 -6.66
C MET A 1 14.85 -8.90 -7.82
N HIS A 2 13.65 -8.69 -8.33
CA HIS A 2 13.33 -7.73 -9.37
C HIS A 2 12.22 -6.79 -8.92
N LEU A 3 12.29 -5.53 -9.33
CA LEU A 3 11.30 -4.50 -9.02
C LEU A 3 10.81 -3.89 -10.34
N GLY A 4 9.52 -3.96 -10.59
CA GLY A 4 8.87 -3.52 -11.82
C GLY A 4 7.89 -2.38 -11.58
N ASP A 5 7.80 -1.47 -12.55
CA ASP A 5 6.88 -0.31 -12.57
C ASP A 5 6.04 -0.41 -13.85
N ILE A 6 4.72 -0.63 -13.73
CA ILE A 6 3.80 -0.81 -14.85
C ILE A 6 3.26 0.55 -15.29
N LYS A 7 3.56 0.92 -16.53
CA LYS A 7 3.14 2.21 -17.09
C LYS A 7 1.61 2.24 -17.22
N GLY A 8 0.99 3.25 -16.61
CA GLY A 8 -0.44 3.49 -16.83
C GLY A 8 -1.32 2.34 -16.33
N ALA A 9 -0.98 1.72 -15.20
CA ALA A 9 -1.62 0.51 -14.66
C ALA A 9 -3.16 0.49 -14.79
N PHE A 10 -3.85 1.58 -14.47
CA PHE A 10 -5.31 1.60 -14.57
C PHE A 10 -5.84 1.46 -16.00
N LEU A 11 -5.09 1.92 -17.00
CA LEU A 11 -5.44 1.76 -18.41
C LEU A 11 -5.31 0.31 -18.89
N GLU A 12 -4.52 -0.50 -18.18
CA GLU A 12 -4.25 -1.90 -18.50
C GLU A 12 -5.33 -2.88 -18.00
N ALA A 13 -6.29 -2.37 -17.23
CA ALA A 13 -7.43 -3.13 -16.68
C ALA A 13 -8.43 -3.59 -17.76
N GLY A 14 -8.27 -3.14 -19.01
CA GLY A 14 -9.16 -3.47 -20.11
C GLY A 14 -10.40 -2.55 -20.19
N PRO A 15 -11.42 -2.96 -20.97
CA PRO A 15 -12.59 -2.15 -21.24
C PRO A 15 -13.44 -1.94 -19.99
N ILE A 16 -14.20 -0.85 -19.95
CA ILE A 16 -15.18 -0.64 -18.88
C ILE A 16 -16.33 -1.66 -18.98
N PRO A 17 -16.91 -2.13 -17.85
CA PRO A 17 -18.01 -3.07 -17.85
C PRO A 17 -19.23 -2.55 -18.62
N ASP A 18 -19.91 -3.43 -19.36
CA ASP A 18 -21.02 -3.07 -20.24
C ASP A 18 -22.14 -2.29 -19.54
N LYS A 19 -22.41 -2.59 -18.26
CA LYS A 19 -23.41 -1.88 -17.45
C LYS A 19 -23.12 -0.39 -17.23
N TYR A 20 -21.88 0.04 -17.47
CA TYR A 20 -21.46 1.44 -17.41
C TYR A 20 -21.30 2.07 -18.79
N ARG A 21 -21.63 1.35 -19.87
CA ARG A 21 -21.52 1.82 -21.26
C ARG A 21 -22.89 2.24 -21.83
N PRO A 22 -22.94 3.28 -22.68
CA PRO A 22 -21.82 4.16 -23.03
C PRO A 22 -21.50 5.14 -21.88
N LEU A 23 -20.21 5.40 -21.67
CA LEU A 23 -19.73 6.42 -20.75
C LEU A 23 -19.10 7.55 -21.56
N PHE A 24 -19.55 8.78 -21.36
CA PHE A 24 -19.02 9.95 -22.06
C PHE A 24 -18.33 10.90 -21.09
N ALA A 25 -17.31 11.59 -21.57
CA ALA A 25 -16.64 12.68 -20.86
C ALA A 25 -16.55 13.93 -21.73
N HIS A 26 -16.52 15.09 -21.08
CA HIS A 26 -16.13 16.33 -21.77
C HIS A 26 -14.68 16.25 -22.21
N GLN A 27 -14.35 17.01 -23.25
CA GLN A 27 -12.98 17.18 -23.70
C GLN A 27 -12.09 17.76 -22.58
N PRO A 28 -10.79 17.40 -22.55
CA PRO A 28 -9.85 17.96 -21.60
C PRO A 28 -9.72 19.48 -21.77
N PRO A 29 -9.28 20.21 -20.73
CA PRO A 29 -8.94 21.62 -20.86
C PRO A 29 -7.94 21.83 -22.01
N GLY A 30 -8.30 22.70 -22.97
CA GLY A 30 -7.54 22.91 -24.22
C GLY A 30 -8.16 22.25 -25.45
N GLY A 31 -9.19 21.42 -25.27
CA GLY A 31 -9.89 20.74 -26.36
C GLY A 31 -9.04 19.66 -27.04
N ILE A 32 -9.63 18.98 -28.01
CA ILE A 32 -8.93 18.03 -28.88
C ILE A 32 -8.89 18.65 -30.28
N PRO A 33 -7.71 18.75 -30.93
CA PRO A 33 -7.61 19.34 -32.26
C PRO A 33 -8.56 18.68 -33.26
N GLY A 34 -9.41 19.49 -33.91
CA GLY A 34 -10.34 19.03 -34.93
C GLY A 34 -11.72 18.58 -34.42
N LEU A 35 -11.98 18.66 -33.11
CA LEU A 35 -13.31 18.43 -32.53
C LEU A 35 -14.00 19.76 -32.18
N ASP A 36 -15.34 19.78 -32.28
CA ASP A 36 -16.13 20.91 -31.79
C ASP A 36 -16.02 20.94 -30.26
N PRO A 37 -15.82 22.10 -29.60
CA PRO A 37 -15.72 22.17 -28.14
C PRO A 37 -16.90 21.55 -27.37
N ASN A 38 -18.07 21.40 -28.00
CA ASN A 38 -19.25 20.77 -27.41
C ASN A 38 -19.30 19.25 -27.63
N ASP A 39 -18.40 18.69 -28.46
CA ASP A 39 -18.30 17.25 -28.64
C ASP A 39 -17.87 16.57 -27.33
N VAL A 40 -18.46 15.41 -27.08
CA VAL A 40 -18.10 14.52 -25.96
C VAL A 40 -17.33 13.31 -26.47
N VAL A 41 -16.39 12.81 -25.66
CA VAL A 41 -15.61 11.63 -25.99
C VAL A 41 -16.18 10.40 -25.29
N GLU A 42 -16.35 9.30 -26.00
CA GLU A 42 -16.69 8.02 -25.38
C GLU A 42 -15.46 7.42 -24.70
N ILE A 43 -15.63 7.02 -23.45
CA ILE A 43 -14.63 6.33 -22.66
C ILE A 43 -14.75 4.83 -22.89
N LEU A 44 -13.74 4.26 -23.56
CA LEU A 44 -13.74 2.84 -23.92
C LEU A 44 -13.08 1.93 -22.87
N GLY A 45 -12.25 2.50 -21.99
CA GLY A 45 -11.45 1.77 -21.01
C GLY A 45 -11.32 2.50 -19.69
N ASN A 46 -10.71 1.84 -18.72
CA ASN A 46 -10.48 2.40 -17.40
C ASN A 46 -9.59 3.66 -17.47
N LEU A 47 -9.86 4.64 -16.61
CA LEU A 47 -9.17 5.94 -16.58
C LEU A 47 -8.71 6.27 -15.16
N TYR A 48 -7.67 7.11 -15.07
CA TYR A 48 -7.32 7.74 -13.80
C TYR A 48 -8.42 8.70 -13.35
N GLY A 49 -8.78 8.62 -12.07
CA GLY A 49 -9.85 9.42 -11.48
C GLY A 49 -11.22 8.73 -11.44
N ALA A 50 -11.39 7.60 -12.13
CA ALA A 50 -12.57 6.76 -11.96
C ALA A 50 -12.48 5.98 -10.63
N ASN A 51 -13.56 6.01 -9.83
CA ASN A 51 -13.60 5.42 -8.50
C ASN A 51 -13.36 3.89 -8.50
N ASP A 52 -13.70 3.22 -9.60
CA ASP A 52 -13.62 1.77 -9.76
C ASP A 52 -12.35 1.30 -10.49
N ALA A 53 -11.61 2.21 -11.15
CA ALA A 53 -10.41 1.86 -11.90
C ALA A 53 -9.35 1.10 -11.08
N PRO A 54 -9.05 1.43 -9.81
CA PRO A 54 -8.13 0.64 -8.99
C PRO A 54 -8.61 -0.79 -8.77
N SER A 55 -9.92 -0.99 -8.60
CA SER A 55 -10.50 -2.32 -8.40
C SER A 55 -10.47 -3.15 -9.67
N GLN A 56 -10.76 -2.55 -10.82
CA GLN A 56 -10.68 -3.21 -12.12
C GLN A 56 -9.24 -3.62 -12.45
N TRP A 57 -8.28 -2.71 -12.23
CA TRP A 57 -6.86 -3.00 -12.38
C TRP A 57 -6.43 -4.20 -11.54
N TYR A 58 -6.76 -4.21 -10.25
CA TYR A 58 -6.40 -5.31 -9.37
C TYR A 58 -6.96 -6.66 -9.86
N ARG A 59 -8.22 -6.69 -10.33
CA ARG A 59 -8.84 -7.91 -10.85
C ARG A 59 -8.13 -8.44 -12.09
N GLU A 60 -7.81 -7.55 -13.04
CA GLU A 60 -7.07 -7.92 -14.24
C GLU A 60 -5.67 -8.44 -13.88
N PHE A 61 -4.94 -7.74 -13.01
CA PHE A 61 -3.63 -8.19 -12.56
C PHE A 61 -3.68 -9.55 -11.85
N ASP A 62 -4.63 -9.78 -10.94
CA ASP A 62 -4.86 -11.08 -10.27
C ASP A 62 -5.14 -12.19 -11.28
N ALA A 63 -6.02 -11.93 -12.27
CA ALA A 63 -6.34 -12.88 -13.32
C ALA A 63 -5.09 -13.26 -14.15
N GLN A 64 -4.30 -12.27 -14.56
CA GLN A 64 -3.08 -12.52 -15.35
C GLN A 64 -1.98 -13.19 -14.53
N ALA A 65 -1.81 -12.84 -13.25
CA ALA A 65 -0.88 -13.51 -12.33
C ALA A 65 -1.24 -14.99 -12.17
N ARG A 66 -2.53 -15.30 -11.98
CA ARG A 66 -3.01 -16.69 -11.90
C ARG A 66 -2.84 -17.44 -13.20
N ALA A 67 -3.17 -16.83 -14.34
CA ALA A 67 -2.98 -17.42 -15.66
C ALA A 67 -1.49 -17.69 -15.97
N ALA A 68 -0.58 -16.88 -15.41
CA ALA A 68 0.86 -17.11 -15.49
C ALA A 68 1.34 -18.29 -14.61
N GLY A 69 0.51 -18.80 -13.69
CA GLY A 69 0.80 -19.94 -12.83
C GLY A 69 1.02 -19.59 -11.36
N PHE A 70 0.80 -18.33 -10.95
CA PHE A 70 0.88 -17.95 -9.55
C PHE A 70 -0.37 -18.33 -8.77
N THR A 71 -0.19 -18.64 -7.49
CA THR A 71 -1.28 -18.84 -6.53
C THR A 71 -1.34 -17.64 -5.58
N LYS A 72 -2.50 -16.99 -5.50
CA LYS A 72 -2.72 -15.88 -4.58
C LYS A 72 -2.66 -16.34 -3.12
N SER A 73 -2.04 -15.54 -2.26
CA SER A 73 -2.01 -15.75 -0.81
C SER A 73 -3.40 -15.58 -0.21
N MET A 74 -3.71 -16.41 0.79
CA MET A 74 -4.94 -16.27 1.60
C MET A 74 -4.81 -15.17 2.66
N PHE A 75 -3.58 -14.75 2.99
CA PHE A 75 -3.32 -13.73 4.02
C PHE A 75 -3.31 -12.31 3.46
N ASP A 76 -2.72 -12.13 2.28
CA ASP A 76 -2.60 -10.82 1.63
C ASP A 76 -2.98 -10.95 0.14
N PRO A 77 -4.08 -10.32 -0.32
CA PRO A 77 -4.53 -10.41 -1.71
C PRO A 77 -3.55 -9.82 -2.73
N CYS A 78 -2.53 -9.09 -2.31
CA CYS A 78 -1.50 -8.52 -3.15
C CYS A 78 -0.22 -9.36 -3.21
N LEU A 79 -0.20 -10.50 -2.51
CA LEU A 79 0.92 -11.44 -2.47
C LEU A 79 0.59 -12.75 -3.19
N TYR A 80 1.55 -13.24 -3.97
CA TYR A 80 1.42 -14.40 -4.83
C TYR A 80 2.63 -15.33 -4.68
N TYR A 81 2.38 -16.64 -4.70
CA TYR A 81 3.40 -17.68 -4.65
C TYR A 81 3.45 -18.44 -5.97
N PHE A 82 4.65 -18.70 -6.45
CA PHE A 82 4.89 -19.63 -7.55
C PHE A 82 5.43 -20.92 -6.98
N ARG A 83 4.79 -22.05 -7.33
CA ARG A 83 5.22 -23.37 -6.91
C ARG A 83 5.65 -24.16 -8.14
N ASP A 84 6.81 -24.79 -8.04
CA ASP A 84 7.28 -25.68 -9.09
C ASP A 84 6.33 -26.88 -9.20
N SER A 85 5.86 -27.17 -10.41
CA SER A 85 4.87 -28.24 -10.64
C SER A 85 5.41 -29.64 -10.35
N SER A 86 6.73 -29.84 -10.41
CA SER A 86 7.38 -31.14 -10.19
C SER A 86 7.57 -31.43 -8.71
N SER A 87 7.93 -30.42 -7.92
CA SER A 87 8.28 -30.57 -6.50
C SER A 87 7.25 -30.01 -5.52
N SER A 88 6.27 -29.23 -6.00
CA SER A 88 5.34 -28.41 -5.20
C SER A 88 6.02 -27.41 -4.24
N ALA A 89 7.35 -27.29 -4.32
CA ALA A 89 8.12 -26.34 -3.54
C ALA A 89 7.88 -24.92 -4.04
N VAL A 90 7.91 -23.95 -3.13
CA VAL A 90 7.85 -22.53 -3.52
C VAL A 90 9.15 -22.16 -4.21
N SER A 91 9.06 -21.84 -5.49
CA SER A 91 10.18 -21.41 -6.32
C SER A 91 10.13 -19.93 -6.67
N GLY A 92 9.05 -19.23 -6.32
CA GLY A 92 8.98 -17.77 -6.45
C GLY A 92 7.91 -17.10 -5.61
N VAL A 93 8.07 -15.80 -5.42
CA VAL A 93 7.14 -14.91 -4.72
C VAL A 93 7.01 -13.62 -5.51
N LEU A 94 5.78 -13.13 -5.67
CA LEU A 94 5.44 -11.88 -6.33
C LEU A 94 4.53 -11.05 -5.41
N GLY A 95 4.89 -9.79 -5.18
CA GLY A 95 4.06 -8.78 -4.53
C GLY A 95 3.72 -7.68 -5.52
N ALA A 96 2.50 -7.15 -5.44
CA ALA A 96 2.04 -6.04 -6.27
C ALA A 96 1.38 -4.95 -5.42
N HIS A 97 1.66 -3.69 -5.73
CA HIS A 97 1.01 -2.55 -5.11
C HIS A 97 0.74 -1.50 -6.17
N VAL A 98 -0.51 -1.43 -6.63
CA VAL A 98 -0.91 -0.55 -7.75
C VAL A 98 -0.03 -0.83 -8.99
N ASP A 99 0.82 0.09 -9.42
CA ASP A 99 1.72 0.02 -10.56
C ASP A 99 3.08 -0.62 -10.22
N ASP A 100 3.44 -0.64 -8.94
CA ASP A 100 4.68 -1.24 -8.45
C ASP A 100 4.53 -2.77 -8.27
N THR A 101 5.57 -3.50 -8.67
CA THR A 101 5.69 -4.95 -8.42
C THR A 101 7.07 -5.29 -7.88
N ILE A 102 7.14 -6.28 -7.01
CA ILE A 102 8.38 -6.83 -6.47
C ILE A 102 8.32 -8.35 -6.56
N THR A 103 9.35 -8.98 -7.13
CA THR A 103 9.35 -10.43 -7.33
C THR A 103 10.72 -11.05 -7.11
N GLY A 104 10.74 -12.30 -6.66
CA GLY A 104 11.96 -13.08 -6.46
C GLY A 104 11.68 -14.57 -6.55
N GLY A 105 12.54 -15.29 -7.26
CA GLY A 105 12.38 -16.72 -7.49
C GLY A 105 13.45 -17.27 -8.43
N GLU A 106 13.40 -18.57 -8.63
CA GLU A 106 14.34 -19.36 -9.42
C GLU A 106 13.63 -20.47 -10.20
N GLY A 107 14.32 -21.05 -11.18
CA GLY A 107 13.80 -22.11 -12.04
C GLY A 107 13.09 -21.61 -13.30
N GLU A 108 13.09 -22.45 -14.34
CA GLU A 108 12.59 -22.10 -15.68
C GLU A 108 11.09 -21.78 -15.69
N GLN A 109 10.28 -22.52 -14.92
CA GLN A 109 8.84 -22.32 -14.85
C GLN A 109 8.49 -20.94 -14.30
N TYR A 110 9.18 -20.50 -13.23
CA TYR A 110 9.01 -19.17 -12.66
C TYR A 110 9.45 -18.08 -13.65
N GLN A 111 10.59 -18.26 -14.33
CA GLN A 111 11.06 -17.29 -15.32
C GLN A 111 10.09 -17.17 -16.51
N ALA A 112 9.50 -18.27 -16.96
CA ALA A 112 8.46 -18.28 -17.98
C ALA A 112 7.19 -17.55 -17.50
N ALA A 113 6.80 -17.70 -16.24
CA ALA A 113 5.66 -16.97 -15.66
C ALA A 113 5.91 -15.46 -15.62
N ILE A 114 7.10 -15.03 -15.22
CA ILE A 114 7.48 -13.60 -15.26
C ILE A 114 7.50 -13.08 -16.70
N ALA A 115 8.00 -13.88 -17.66
CA ALA A 115 7.98 -13.49 -19.07
C ALA A 115 6.56 -13.27 -19.60
N LYS A 116 5.58 -14.12 -19.22
CA LYS A 116 4.16 -13.93 -19.55
C LYS A 116 3.62 -12.61 -19.01
N LEU A 117 3.89 -12.29 -17.73
CA LEU A 117 3.43 -11.03 -17.13
C LEU A 117 4.05 -9.81 -17.80
N ARG A 118 5.35 -9.88 -18.12
CA ARG A 118 6.06 -8.80 -18.82
C ARG A 118 5.64 -8.60 -20.27
N ALA A 119 5.11 -9.64 -20.91
CA ALA A 119 4.51 -9.54 -22.24
C ALA A 119 3.11 -8.92 -22.19
N ARG A 120 2.34 -9.19 -21.13
CA ARG A 120 0.97 -8.67 -20.97
C ARG A 120 0.94 -7.21 -20.52
N PHE A 121 1.85 -6.79 -19.65
CA PHE A 121 1.85 -5.44 -19.06
C PHE A 121 3.07 -4.62 -19.49
N PRO A 122 2.89 -3.32 -19.81
CA PRO A 122 3.97 -2.44 -20.24
C PRO A 122 4.81 -1.97 -19.05
N TYR A 123 5.78 -2.77 -18.64
CA TYR A 123 6.75 -2.38 -17.62
C TYR A 123 7.66 -1.25 -18.11
N ARG A 124 7.52 -0.06 -17.53
CA ARG A 124 8.38 1.10 -17.77
C ARG A 124 9.78 0.90 -17.20
N LYS A 125 9.87 0.32 -16.00
CA LYS A 125 11.13 0.02 -15.33
C LYS A 125 11.15 -1.43 -14.89
N TRP A 126 12.32 -2.05 -14.97
CA TRP A 126 12.59 -3.37 -14.43
C TRP A 126 14.00 -3.36 -13.83
N ARG A 127 14.08 -3.27 -12.51
CA ARG A 127 15.34 -3.18 -11.77
C ARG A 127 15.67 -4.52 -11.14
N THR A 128 16.94 -4.89 -11.13
CA THR A 128 17.41 -6.16 -10.54
C THR A 128 18.34 -5.84 -9.37
N GLY A 129 18.14 -6.53 -8.24
CA GLY A 129 18.97 -6.42 -7.04
C GLY A 129 18.69 -5.17 -6.21
N THR A 130 18.60 -3.98 -6.82
CA THR A 130 18.39 -2.72 -6.08
C THR A 130 17.31 -1.87 -6.73
N GLY A 131 16.40 -1.34 -5.93
CA GLY A 131 15.35 -0.45 -6.42
C GLY A 131 14.41 0.02 -5.32
N GLU A 132 13.49 0.90 -5.69
CA GLU A 132 12.45 1.39 -4.80
C GLU A 132 11.17 0.59 -5.05
N PHE A 133 10.41 0.32 -3.99
CA PHE A 133 9.06 -0.25 -4.05
C PHE A 133 8.25 0.35 -2.89
N CYS A 134 7.09 0.94 -3.18
CA CYS A 134 6.26 1.62 -2.19
C CYS A 134 7.04 2.66 -1.33
N GLY A 135 7.85 3.52 -1.96
CA GLY A 135 8.61 4.55 -1.24
C GLY A 135 9.82 4.03 -0.45
N THR A 136 10.12 2.74 -0.54
CA THR A 136 11.14 2.06 0.27
C THR A 136 12.25 1.55 -0.64
N MET A 137 13.49 1.96 -0.36
CA MET A 137 14.67 1.44 -1.05
C MET A 137 15.01 0.02 -0.58
N TYR A 138 15.10 -0.92 -1.52
CA TYR A 138 15.54 -2.30 -1.33
C TYR A 138 16.89 -2.50 -2.00
N ASN A 139 17.79 -3.20 -1.31
CA ASN A 139 19.10 -3.60 -1.81
C ASN A 139 19.32 -5.08 -1.49
N GLN A 140 19.39 -5.93 -2.51
CA GLN A 140 19.63 -7.35 -2.37
C GLN A 140 21.11 -7.58 -2.07
N ASP A 141 21.40 -7.95 -0.83
CA ASP A 141 22.75 -8.33 -0.42
C ASP A 141 23.22 -9.59 -1.20
N PRO A 142 24.37 -9.51 -1.89
CA PRO A 142 24.88 -10.58 -2.75
C PRO A 142 25.52 -11.75 -2.01
N ARG A 143 25.76 -11.69 -0.69
CA ARG A 143 26.48 -12.73 0.07
C ARG A 143 25.80 -13.17 1.36
N SER A 144 24.89 -12.38 1.92
CA SER A 144 24.16 -12.78 3.12
C SER A 144 22.76 -12.18 3.13
N ALA A 145 21.78 -12.87 3.69
CA ALA A 145 20.55 -12.21 4.07
C ALA A 145 20.77 -11.33 5.32
N SER A 146 21.66 -10.33 5.27
CA SER A 146 21.94 -9.38 6.37
C SER A 146 20.66 -8.76 6.98
N VAL A 147 20.39 -9.19 8.21
CA VAL A 147 19.12 -9.09 8.95
C VAL A 147 18.89 -7.72 9.61
N ARG A 148 19.89 -6.82 9.70
CA ARG A 148 19.82 -5.67 10.62
C ARG A 148 18.96 -4.49 10.15
N GLU A 149 19.12 -4.03 8.92
CA GLU A 149 18.22 -3.00 8.35
C GLU A 149 16.82 -3.59 8.07
N ARG A 150 16.80 -4.87 7.64
CA ARG A 150 15.58 -5.65 7.47
C ARG A 150 14.76 -5.76 8.75
N ALA A 151 15.40 -5.97 9.90
CA ALA A 151 14.71 -6.09 11.18
C ALA A 151 14.03 -4.77 11.57
N LEU A 152 14.72 -3.62 11.43
CA LEU A 152 14.12 -2.32 11.74
C LEU A 152 12.97 -1.99 10.78
N ARG A 153 13.13 -2.25 9.48
CA ARG A 153 12.06 -2.07 8.49
C ARG A 153 10.87 -3.00 8.77
N ALA A 154 11.12 -4.26 9.14
CA ALA A 154 10.06 -5.22 9.48
C ALA A 154 9.31 -4.80 10.76
N VAL A 155 10.02 -4.33 11.79
CA VAL A 155 9.41 -3.77 13.01
C VAL A 155 8.56 -2.55 12.65
N ASN A 156 9.06 -1.65 11.81
CA ASN A 156 8.28 -0.48 11.38
C ASN A 156 7.03 -0.85 10.58
N GLY A 157 7.09 -1.88 9.74
CA GLY A 157 5.92 -2.39 9.03
C GLY A 157 4.86 -2.93 10.00
N ALA A 158 5.27 -3.80 10.93
CA ALA A 158 4.37 -4.36 11.93
C ALA A 158 3.79 -3.30 12.87
N ALA A 159 4.64 -2.36 13.31
CA ALA A 159 4.25 -1.26 14.18
C ALA A 159 3.27 -0.29 13.50
N ASN A 160 3.50 0.06 12.23
CA ASN A 160 2.61 0.92 11.47
C ASN A 160 1.24 0.29 11.25
N TRP A 161 1.20 -1.02 11.00
CA TRP A 161 -0.06 -1.73 10.91
C TRP A 161 -0.81 -1.68 12.24
N ILE A 162 -0.21 -2.14 13.34
CA ILE A 162 -0.91 -2.17 14.63
C ILE A 162 -1.31 -0.76 15.10
N SER A 163 -0.47 0.26 14.85
CA SER A 163 -0.73 1.63 15.28
C SER A 163 -1.88 2.29 14.53
N SER A 164 -2.03 2.00 13.24
CA SER A 164 -3.12 2.54 12.41
C SER A 164 -4.45 1.82 12.63
N GLN A 165 -4.43 0.55 13.04
CA GLN A 165 -5.66 -0.26 13.16
C GLN A 165 -6.24 -0.27 14.57
N THR A 166 -5.42 -0.55 15.59
CA THR A 166 -5.93 -0.95 16.91
C THR A 166 -5.20 -0.29 18.09
N ARG A 167 -3.99 0.23 17.87
CA ARG A 167 -3.09 0.73 18.92
C ARG A 167 -2.56 2.14 18.63
N PRO A 168 -3.44 3.16 18.58
CA PRO A 168 -3.03 4.54 18.30
C PRO A 168 -2.01 5.09 19.30
N ASP A 169 -1.91 4.50 20.51
CA ASP A 169 -0.89 4.82 21.50
C ASP A 169 0.55 4.56 21.03
N LEU A 170 0.73 3.73 19.99
CA LEU A 170 2.04 3.41 19.40
C LEU A 170 2.43 4.33 18.23
N CYS A 171 1.51 5.20 17.75
CA CYS A 171 1.71 6.01 16.53
C CYS A 171 2.94 6.92 16.61
N VAL A 172 3.17 7.56 17.76
CA VAL A 172 4.29 8.51 17.93
C VAL A 172 5.64 7.81 17.82
N GLN A 173 5.82 6.70 18.53
CA GLN A 173 7.05 5.92 18.51
C GLN A 173 7.30 5.29 17.13
N THR A 174 6.24 4.83 16.47
CA THR A 174 6.30 4.32 15.10
C THR A 174 6.76 5.40 14.12
N SER A 175 6.20 6.60 14.21
CA SER A 175 6.58 7.74 13.37
C SER A 175 8.04 8.13 13.57
N PHE A 176 8.52 8.22 14.81
CA PHE A 176 9.94 8.51 15.07
C PHE A 176 10.87 7.45 14.50
N SER A 177 10.51 6.17 14.61
CA SER A 177 11.32 5.09 14.04
C SER A 177 11.37 5.13 12.51
N GLN A 178 10.26 5.47 11.84
CA GLN A 178 10.22 5.66 10.39
C GLN A 178 11.09 6.83 9.93
N GLN A 179 11.12 7.93 10.69
CA GLN A 179 11.93 9.11 10.39
C GLN A 179 13.45 8.88 10.54
N SER A 180 13.89 7.75 11.12
CA SER A 180 15.32 7.41 11.22
C SER A 180 15.93 7.00 9.88
N PHE A 181 15.11 6.72 8.86
CA PHE A 181 15.55 6.40 7.52
C PHE A 181 15.90 7.67 6.72
N PRO A 182 16.83 7.59 5.74
CA PRO A 182 17.43 6.38 5.16
C PRO A 182 18.67 5.85 5.90
N THR A 183 19.17 6.54 6.93
CA THR A 183 20.44 6.22 7.61
C THR A 183 20.25 5.88 9.09
N PRO A 184 19.53 4.78 9.41
CA PRO A 184 19.27 4.41 10.80
C PRO A 184 20.56 4.02 11.53
N LYS A 185 20.64 4.37 12.80
CA LYS A 185 21.76 4.07 13.71
C LYS A 185 21.34 3.02 14.74
N VAL A 186 22.32 2.48 15.46
CA VAL A 186 22.09 1.49 16.54
C VAL A 186 21.08 2.01 17.57
N LYS A 187 21.12 3.31 17.90
CA LYS A 187 20.16 3.95 18.81
C LYS A 187 18.70 3.79 18.33
N ASP A 188 18.45 3.84 17.02
CA ASP A 188 17.11 3.79 16.45
C ASP A 188 16.54 2.37 16.53
N LEU A 189 17.42 1.36 16.43
CA LEU A 189 17.07 -0.04 16.69
C LEU A 189 16.73 -0.27 18.18
N LEU A 190 17.46 0.37 19.09
CA LEU A 190 17.15 0.31 20.53
C LEU A 190 15.78 0.95 20.83
N TYR A 191 15.47 2.10 20.22
CA TYR A 191 14.15 2.73 20.33
C TYR A 191 13.04 1.85 19.73
N ALA A 192 13.28 1.19 18.60
CA ALA A 192 12.32 0.25 18.02
C ALA A 192 12.09 -0.98 18.91
N ASN A 193 13.11 -1.47 19.61
CA ASN A 193 12.92 -2.52 20.62
C ASN A 193 12.05 -2.03 21.78
N GLN A 194 12.22 -0.79 22.24
CA GLN A 194 11.35 -0.20 23.27
C GLN A 194 9.89 -0.11 22.82
N LEU A 195 9.65 0.24 21.55
CA LEU A 195 8.31 0.22 20.94
C LEU A 195 7.69 -1.18 21.00
N VAL A 196 8.44 -2.23 20.62
CA VAL A 196 7.98 -3.63 20.71
C VAL A 196 7.71 -4.03 22.16
N HIS A 197 8.58 -3.65 23.10
CA HIS A 197 8.37 -3.91 24.51
C HIS A 197 7.11 -3.22 25.04
N ARG A 198 6.86 -1.95 24.69
CA ARG A 198 5.66 -1.21 25.07
C ARG A 198 4.40 -1.88 24.51
N ALA A 199 4.43 -2.29 23.25
CA ALA A 199 3.31 -2.99 22.62
C ALA A 199 2.93 -4.26 23.38
N ARG A 200 3.93 -5.03 23.83
CA ARG A 200 3.74 -6.26 24.63
C ARG A 200 3.34 -5.98 26.07
N GLN A 201 3.93 -4.98 26.71
CA GLN A 201 3.65 -4.62 28.10
C GLN A 201 2.19 -4.18 28.27
N TYR A 202 1.70 -3.39 27.31
CA TYR A 202 0.34 -2.86 27.30
C TYR A 202 -0.54 -3.62 26.30
N ALA A 203 -0.37 -4.94 26.19
CA ALA A 203 -1.13 -5.76 25.25
C ALA A 203 -2.62 -5.86 25.61
N ASP A 204 -2.97 -5.49 26.84
CA ASP A 204 -4.31 -5.45 27.42
C ASP A 204 -5.06 -4.13 27.13
N VAL A 205 -4.37 -3.09 26.64
CA VAL A 205 -5.01 -1.83 26.23
C VAL A 205 -6.04 -2.10 25.14
N SER A 206 -7.27 -1.66 25.37
CA SER A 206 -8.40 -1.83 24.46
C SER A 206 -9.09 -0.50 24.17
N ILE A 207 -9.67 -0.40 22.98
CA ILE A 207 -10.55 0.70 22.58
C ILE A 207 -11.95 0.16 22.50
N THR A 208 -12.88 0.78 23.23
CA THR A 208 -14.30 0.43 23.18
C THR A 208 -15.00 1.34 22.19
N VAL A 209 -15.49 0.77 21.08
CA VAL A 209 -16.35 1.50 20.14
C VAL A 209 -17.79 1.35 20.61
N ARG A 210 -18.40 2.46 21.03
CA ARG A 210 -19.82 2.49 21.41
C ARG A 210 -20.70 2.67 20.18
N HIS A 211 -21.90 2.10 20.23
CA HIS A 211 -22.92 2.33 19.22
C HIS A 211 -23.40 3.79 19.28
N ILE A 212 -23.48 4.44 18.12
CA ILE A 212 -24.04 5.78 17.95
C ILE A 212 -25.15 5.67 16.89
N PRO A 213 -26.39 6.08 17.18
CA PRO A 213 -27.45 6.12 16.17
C PRO A 213 -27.04 6.99 14.97
N TRP A 214 -27.32 6.55 13.74
CA TRP A 214 -26.92 7.27 12.51
C TRP A 214 -27.32 8.75 12.49
N LYS A 215 -28.50 9.09 13.04
CA LYS A 215 -29.01 10.46 13.12
C LYS A 215 -28.24 11.36 14.11
N ASP A 216 -27.44 10.76 14.97
CA ASP A 216 -26.68 11.41 16.04
C ASP A 216 -25.16 11.32 15.78
N LEU A 217 -24.73 10.67 14.70
CA LEU A 217 -23.34 10.51 14.29
C LEU A 217 -22.73 11.85 13.82
N CYS A 218 -21.61 12.22 14.40
CA CYS A 218 -20.80 13.38 14.04
C CYS A 218 -19.33 12.95 13.86
N ILE A 219 -18.55 13.72 13.10
CA ILE A 219 -17.10 13.51 12.95
C ILE A 219 -16.39 14.55 13.81
N VAL A 220 -15.44 14.09 14.64
CA VAL A 220 -14.55 14.96 15.40
C VAL A 220 -13.11 14.81 14.90
N PHE A 221 -12.43 15.95 14.80
CA PHE A 221 -11.04 16.05 14.42
C PHE A 221 -10.26 16.72 15.55
N HIS A 222 -9.25 16.05 16.06
CA HIS A 222 -8.29 16.61 17.00
C HIS A 222 -6.91 16.60 16.38
N SER A 223 -6.17 17.69 16.53
CA SER A 223 -4.76 17.76 16.13
C SER A 223 -3.93 18.38 17.22
N ASP A 224 -2.71 17.89 17.37
CA ASP A 224 -1.70 18.46 18.26
C ASP A 224 -0.33 18.45 17.57
N ALA A 225 0.55 19.36 17.95
CA ALA A 225 1.89 19.47 17.41
C ALA A 225 2.91 19.85 18.47
N GLY A 226 4.00 19.09 18.52
CA GLY A 226 5.15 19.41 19.36
C GLY A 226 6.26 20.09 18.56
N PHE A 227 6.77 21.20 19.07
CA PHE A 227 7.90 21.90 18.47
C PHE A 227 9.23 21.22 18.82
N GLY A 228 10.11 21.04 17.83
CA GLY A 228 11.49 20.59 18.02
C GLY A 228 11.65 19.15 18.54
N ASN A 229 10.59 18.35 18.49
CA ASN A 229 10.59 16.96 18.98
C ASN A 229 11.04 15.94 17.93
N ALA A 230 11.10 16.32 16.64
CA ALA A 230 11.58 15.47 15.55
C ALA A 230 13.04 15.77 15.17
N SER A 231 13.59 14.88 14.33
CA SER A 231 14.96 15.03 13.83
C SER A 231 15.19 16.41 13.19
N GLN A 232 16.37 17.00 13.44
CA GLN A 232 16.76 18.32 12.92
C GLN A 232 15.87 19.48 13.41
N SER A 233 15.33 19.39 14.64
CA SER A 233 14.46 20.42 15.24
C SER A 233 13.17 20.66 14.45
N LYS A 234 12.73 19.67 13.67
CA LYS A 234 11.47 19.74 12.95
C LYS A 234 10.29 19.58 13.92
N THR A 235 9.17 20.17 13.55
CA THR A 235 7.89 20.01 14.24
C THR A 235 7.28 18.67 13.85
N GLN A 236 6.78 17.92 14.83
CA GLN A 236 5.94 16.74 14.59
C GLN A 236 4.50 17.04 15.00
N ALA A 237 3.59 16.78 14.07
CA ALA A 237 2.15 16.89 14.29
C ALA A 237 1.51 15.50 14.28
N GLY A 238 0.46 15.34 15.06
CA GLY A 238 -0.43 14.20 15.05
C GLY A 238 -1.87 14.67 14.95
N TYR A 239 -2.73 13.83 14.38
CA TYR A 239 -4.16 14.06 14.37
C TYR A 239 -4.90 12.75 14.62
N VAL A 240 -6.12 12.88 15.16
CA VAL A 240 -7.07 11.79 15.37
C VAL A 240 -8.39 12.22 14.76
N VAL A 241 -8.94 11.35 13.92
CA VAL A 241 -10.29 11.47 13.38
C VAL A 241 -11.14 10.38 14.01
N ALA A 242 -12.29 10.75 14.58
CA ALA A 242 -13.20 9.80 15.20
C ALA A 242 -14.66 10.13 14.88
N PHE A 243 -15.51 9.12 14.95
CA PHE A 243 -16.95 9.31 15.01
C PHE A 243 -17.39 9.49 16.46
N THR A 244 -18.30 10.42 16.70
CA THR A 244 -18.82 10.76 18.04
C THR A 244 -20.32 11.04 17.98
N ASP A 245 -20.96 11.10 19.14
CA ASP A 245 -22.31 11.63 19.27
C ASP A 245 -22.29 13.16 19.13
N LYS A 246 -23.27 13.73 18.44
CA LYS A 246 -23.43 15.18 18.25
C LYS A 246 -23.48 15.99 19.56
N ASN A 247 -23.79 15.36 20.69
CA ASN A 247 -23.77 16.01 21.99
C ASN A 247 -22.36 16.17 22.59
N LEU A 248 -21.29 15.68 21.92
CA LEU A 248 -19.92 15.93 22.35
C LEU A 248 -19.62 17.44 22.49
N GLU A 249 -20.22 18.28 21.63
CA GLU A 249 -20.10 19.75 21.70
C GLU A 249 -20.69 20.37 22.98
N LYS A 250 -21.51 19.61 23.72
CA LYS A 250 -22.16 20.06 24.96
C LYS A 250 -21.45 19.55 26.22
N ASP A 251 -20.23 19.01 26.09
CA ASP A 251 -19.46 18.38 27.17
C ASP A 251 -20.20 17.24 27.89
N HIS A 252 -21.16 16.59 27.22
CA HIS A 252 -21.87 15.45 27.75
C HIS A 252 -21.24 14.15 27.26
N GLN A 253 -20.94 13.22 28.17
CA GLN A 253 -20.49 11.88 27.79
C GLN A 253 -21.61 11.14 27.06
N ALA A 254 -21.28 10.49 25.94
CA ALA A 254 -22.18 9.57 25.27
C ALA A 254 -22.50 8.39 26.21
N VAL A 255 -23.79 8.24 26.55
CA VAL A 255 -24.29 7.16 27.41
C VAL A 255 -24.20 5.84 26.67
#